data_AF-A0A965NGE9-F1
#
_entry.id   AF-A0A965NGE9-F1
#
_cell.length_a   1.000
_cell.length_b   1.000
_cell.length_c   1.000
_cell.angle_alpha   90.00
_cell.angle_beta   90.00
_cell.angle_gamma   90.00
#
_symmetry.space_group_name_H-M   'P 1'
#
loop_
_entity.id
_entity.type
_entity.pdbx_description
1 polymer ?
#
loop_
_entity_poly.entity_id
_entity_poly.type
_entity_poly.pdbx_seq_one_letter_code
_entity_poly.pdbx_strand_id
1 'polypeptide(L)'
;MLLPEDDYPVHQTVAPLAVTMNGHPNAYDRFFFNGVHEDYYFALALGIYPNRGVIDAAFSVLQNGHQHSVFTSDALAGRVTQVGPITIEIVEPMRVNRITVDAPEQGLRAELLYTQATATIEEPRQTMHDGPRIFMDVTRATQLGTWTGWIESPEGRIVLDGTTSGTKDRSWGIRPVGEPLPGAPSTRVPQLCFFWAPLLTPAGGRHVMSFQDGEGRH
;
A
#
# COMPACT_ATOMS: atom_id res chain seq x y z
N MET A 1 -17.77 -1.42 15.84
CA MET A 1 -16.44 -1.23 16.43
C MET A 1 -16.08 -2.53 17.12
N LEU A 2 -15.13 -3.31 16.58
CA LEU A 2 -14.46 -4.40 17.31
C LEU A 2 -12.99 -4.03 17.51
N LEU A 3 -12.40 -4.63 18.54
CA LEU A 3 -11.31 -4.12 19.39
C LEU A 3 -9.99 -4.87 19.13
N PRO A 4 -8.88 -4.53 19.85
CA PRO A 4 -7.48 -4.85 19.49
C PRO A 4 -7.24 -6.21 18.90
N GLU A 5 -7.89 -7.24 19.39
CA GLU A 5 -7.93 -8.47 18.69
C GLU A 5 -9.29 -9.09 19.01
N ASP A 6 -10.16 -9.32 18.02
CA ASP A 6 -11.20 -10.34 18.12
C ASP A 6 -10.49 -11.71 18.23
N ASP A 7 -9.78 -11.90 19.35
CA ASP A 7 -8.39 -12.41 19.49
C ASP A 7 -8.28 -13.89 19.17
N TYR A 8 -8.57 -14.11 17.89
CA TYR A 8 -8.69 -15.34 17.15
C TYR A 8 -9.96 -16.14 17.56
N PRO A 9 -11.11 -15.83 16.95
CA PRO A 9 -11.33 -16.29 15.59
C PRO A 9 -11.91 -15.19 14.66
N VAL A 10 -11.06 -14.24 14.24
CA VAL A 10 -10.79 -13.62 12.91
C VAL A 10 -11.83 -13.67 11.74
N HIS A 11 -13.12 -13.86 11.98
CA HIS A 11 -14.13 -13.88 10.93
C HIS A 11 -14.59 -12.46 10.53
N GLN A 12 -14.21 -12.00 9.34
CA GLN A 12 -14.84 -10.82 8.69
C GLN A 12 -16.13 -11.17 7.93
N THR A 13 -16.35 -12.47 7.67
CA THR A 13 -17.51 -13.08 7.01
C THR A 13 -17.67 -14.50 7.56
N VAL A 14 -18.71 -15.23 7.16
CA VAL A 14 -18.83 -16.68 7.47
C VAL A 14 -17.76 -17.55 6.79
N ALA A 15 -17.00 -16.97 5.86
CA ALA A 15 -15.97 -17.69 5.13
C ALA A 15 -14.64 -17.72 5.92
N PRO A 16 -13.76 -18.73 5.69
CA PRO A 16 -12.43 -18.76 6.27
C PRO A 16 -11.63 -17.50 5.96
N LEU A 17 -10.65 -17.13 6.79
CA LEU A 17 -9.76 -15.99 6.54
C LEU A 17 -9.06 -16.01 5.17
N ALA A 18 -8.83 -17.19 4.61
CA ALA A 18 -8.28 -17.34 3.26
C ALA A 18 -9.25 -16.84 2.17
N VAL A 19 -10.55 -16.88 2.42
CA VAL A 19 -11.64 -16.51 1.51
C VAL A 19 -12.10 -15.08 1.81
N THR A 20 -11.28 -14.11 1.40
CA THR A 20 -11.55 -12.68 1.62
C THR A 20 -12.70 -12.19 0.76
N MET A 21 -13.56 -11.32 1.31
CA MET A 21 -14.70 -10.71 0.59
C MET A 21 -15.59 -11.75 -0.12
N ASN A 22 -15.92 -12.84 0.57
CA ASN A 22 -16.73 -13.96 0.03
C ASN A 22 -16.18 -14.54 -1.28
N GLY A 23 -14.85 -14.56 -1.45
CA GLY A 23 -14.20 -15.15 -2.63
C GLY A 23 -14.19 -14.23 -3.86
N HIS A 24 -14.52 -12.94 -3.73
CA HIS A 24 -14.48 -12.01 -4.85
C HIS A 24 -13.08 -11.97 -5.49
N PRO A 25 -12.89 -12.26 -6.78
CA PRO A 25 -11.55 -12.43 -7.37
C PRO A 25 -10.73 -11.14 -7.40
N ASN A 26 -11.38 -9.99 -7.24
CA ASN A 26 -10.74 -8.67 -7.11
C ASN A 26 -10.51 -8.26 -5.65
N ALA A 27 -10.66 -9.19 -4.69
CA ALA A 27 -10.27 -8.95 -3.31
C ALA A 27 -8.77 -8.68 -3.24
N TYR A 28 -8.40 -7.61 -2.57
CA TYR A 28 -7.01 -7.22 -2.40
C TYR A 28 -6.77 -6.60 -1.03
N ASP A 29 -5.51 -6.67 -0.62
CA ASP A 29 -4.98 -5.99 0.55
C ASP A 29 -3.59 -5.43 0.16
N ARG A 30 -3.31 -4.16 0.46
CA ARG A 30 -2.09 -3.50 -0.04
C ARG A 30 -1.44 -2.58 0.97
N PHE A 31 -0.13 -2.72 1.11
CA PHE A 31 0.75 -1.77 1.74
C PHE A 31 1.34 -0.84 0.68
N PHE A 32 1.36 0.46 0.98
CA PHE A 32 2.15 1.43 0.26
C PHE A 32 2.90 2.31 1.24
N PHE A 33 4.15 2.60 0.92
CA PHE A 33 5.01 3.50 1.65
C PHE A 33 5.71 4.42 0.67
N ASN A 34 5.99 5.63 1.11
CA ASN A 34 6.99 6.47 0.46
C ASN A 34 7.84 7.23 1.47
N GLY A 35 9.00 7.69 0.99
CA GLY A 35 9.82 8.68 1.67
C GLY A 35 10.17 9.79 0.68
N VAL A 36 10.09 11.02 1.17
CA VAL A 36 10.35 12.23 0.39
C VAL A 36 11.41 13.05 1.12
N HIS A 37 12.47 13.37 0.39
CA HIS A 37 13.53 14.30 0.76
C HIS A 37 13.79 15.23 -0.43
N GLU A 38 14.55 16.31 -0.24
CA GLU A 38 14.93 17.21 -1.33
C GLU A 38 15.79 16.51 -2.40
N ASP A 39 16.68 15.61 -1.97
CA ASP A 39 17.65 14.94 -2.85
C ASP A 39 17.20 13.58 -3.39
N TYR A 40 16.19 12.96 -2.79
CA TYR A 40 15.78 11.61 -3.14
C TYR A 40 14.30 11.33 -2.82
N TYR A 41 13.78 10.34 -3.53
CA TYR A 41 12.45 9.79 -3.30
C TYR A 41 12.54 8.27 -3.29
N PHE A 42 11.78 7.60 -2.44
CA PHE A 42 11.58 6.16 -2.57
C PHE A 42 10.14 5.78 -2.31
N ALA A 43 9.73 4.65 -2.86
CA ALA A 43 8.44 4.05 -2.60
C ALA A 43 8.53 2.54 -2.51
N LEU A 44 7.64 1.98 -1.69
CA LEU A 44 7.40 0.56 -1.60
C LEU A 44 5.92 0.29 -1.78
N ALA A 45 5.59 -0.75 -2.54
CA ALA A 45 4.26 -1.31 -2.58
C ALA A 45 4.34 -2.82 -2.35
N LEU A 46 3.42 -3.38 -1.57
CA LEU A 46 3.19 -4.82 -1.46
C LEU A 46 1.70 -5.08 -1.57
N GLY A 47 1.30 -5.89 -2.55
CA GLY A 47 -0.08 -6.27 -2.81
C GLY A 47 -0.30 -7.76 -2.54
N ILE A 48 -1.38 -8.08 -1.83
CA ILE A 48 -1.82 -9.43 -1.50
C ILE A 48 -3.18 -9.64 -2.17
N TYR A 49 -3.26 -10.64 -3.04
CA TYR A 49 -4.45 -10.96 -3.84
C TYR A 49 -4.93 -12.37 -3.50
N PRO A 50 -5.62 -12.56 -2.36
CA PRO A 50 -5.88 -13.88 -1.79
C PRO A 50 -6.67 -14.80 -2.71
N ASN A 51 -7.71 -14.27 -3.35
CA ASN A 51 -8.57 -15.07 -4.22
C ASN A 51 -7.96 -15.30 -5.62
N ARG A 52 -6.82 -14.65 -5.92
CA ARG A 52 -5.99 -14.94 -7.10
C ARG A 52 -4.77 -15.79 -6.76
N GLY A 53 -4.48 -15.96 -5.47
CA GLY A 53 -3.31 -16.70 -4.99
C GLY A 53 -1.98 -16.03 -5.33
N VAL A 54 -1.93 -14.69 -5.36
CA VAL A 54 -0.72 -13.93 -5.75
C VAL A 54 -0.32 -12.93 -4.66
N ILE A 55 0.98 -12.78 -4.44
CA ILE A 55 1.60 -11.68 -3.69
C ILE A 55 2.67 -11.03 -4.56
N ASP A 56 2.63 -9.70 -4.65
CA ASP A 56 3.61 -8.91 -5.40
C ASP A 56 4.19 -7.81 -4.53
N ALA A 57 5.45 -7.45 -4.76
CA ALA A 57 6.02 -6.26 -4.18
C ALA A 57 6.95 -5.53 -5.16
N ALA A 58 7.08 -4.23 -4.93
CA ALA A 58 8.05 -3.39 -5.59
C ALA A 58 8.67 -2.44 -4.59
N PHE A 59 9.98 -2.24 -4.72
CA PHE A 59 10.70 -1.15 -4.04
C PHE A 59 11.44 -0.35 -5.11
N SER A 60 11.38 0.96 -5.01
CA SER A 60 12.13 1.83 -5.91
C SER A 60 12.66 3.05 -5.18
N VAL A 61 13.87 3.46 -5.56
CA VAL A 61 14.53 4.69 -5.11
C VAL A 61 14.95 5.51 -6.33
N LEU A 62 14.74 6.81 -6.24
CA LEU A 62 15.23 7.84 -7.16
C LEU A 62 16.25 8.69 -6.40
N GLN A 63 17.50 8.68 -6.89
CA GLN A 63 18.62 9.44 -6.32
C GLN A 63 19.50 9.93 -7.48
N ASN A 64 20.03 11.15 -7.41
CA ASN A 64 20.94 11.71 -8.43
C ASN A 64 20.38 11.65 -9.87
N GLY A 65 19.05 11.69 -10.04
CA GLY A 65 18.38 11.58 -11.35
C GLY A 65 18.24 10.16 -11.89
N HIS A 66 18.67 9.13 -11.16
CA HIS A 66 18.57 7.73 -11.54
C HIS A 66 17.56 6.98 -10.67
N GLN A 67 16.66 6.23 -11.31
CA GLN A 67 15.70 5.36 -10.62
C GLN A 67 16.18 3.92 -10.67
N HIS A 68 16.28 3.30 -9.50
CA HIS A 68 16.54 1.88 -9.33
C HIS A 68 15.32 1.21 -8.73
N SER A 69 14.98 0.02 -9.21
CA SER A 69 13.76 -0.69 -8.80
C SER A 69 13.98 -2.20 -8.70
N VAL A 70 13.31 -2.81 -7.74
CA VAL A 70 13.15 -4.26 -7.61
C VAL A 70 11.67 -4.56 -7.71
N PHE A 71 11.31 -5.57 -8.51
CA PHE A 71 9.96 -6.10 -8.63
C PHE A 71 10.01 -7.59 -8.36
N THR A 72 9.04 -8.08 -7.59
CA THR A 72 8.96 -9.49 -7.23
C THR A 72 7.51 -9.92 -7.09
N SER A 73 7.23 -11.17 -7.43
CA SER A 73 5.90 -11.77 -7.47
C SER A 73 6.05 -13.25 -7.13
N ASP A 74 5.09 -13.80 -6.40
CA ASP A 74 5.03 -15.23 -6.08
C ASP A 74 3.59 -15.69 -5.81
N ALA A 75 3.40 -17.00 -5.75
CA ALA A 75 2.19 -17.61 -5.24
C ALA A 75 2.00 -17.24 -3.77
N LEU A 76 0.80 -16.78 -3.41
CA LEU A 76 0.47 -16.44 -2.04
C LEU A 76 0.29 -17.72 -1.19
N ALA A 77 1.14 -17.88 -0.19
CA ALA A 77 0.98 -18.87 0.87
C ALA A 77 0.65 -18.18 2.21
N GLY A 78 -0.60 -18.24 2.64
CA GLY A 78 -1.05 -17.66 3.91
C GLY A 78 -1.20 -16.13 3.88
N ARG A 79 -0.89 -15.47 5.00
CA ARG A 79 -0.96 -14.01 5.17
C ARG A 79 0.41 -13.47 5.54
N VAL A 80 1.28 -13.46 4.54
CA VAL A 80 2.67 -13.00 4.68
C VAL A 80 2.82 -11.59 4.13
N THR A 81 3.78 -10.85 4.68
CA THR A 81 4.19 -9.53 4.23
C THR A 81 5.63 -9.54 3.70
N GLN A 82 6.01 -10.68 3.12
CA GLN A 82 7.30 -10.93 2.49
C GLN A 82 7.08 -11.62 1.15
N VAL A 83 7.80 -11.17 0.14
CA VAL A 83 7.90 -11.82 -1.17
C VAL A 83 9.26 -11.51 -1.77
N GLY A 84 9.95 -12.55 -2.25
CA GLY A 84 11.33 -12.45 -2.73
C GLY A 84 12.23 -11.67 -1.75
N PRO A 85 12.96 -10.64 -2.21
CA PRO A 85 13.92 -9.90 -1.38
C PRO A 85 13.28 -8.81 -0.50
N ILE A 86 11.95 -8.64 -0.52
CA ILE A 86 11.26 -7.53 0.15
C ILE A 86 10.45 -8.07 1.33
N THR A 87 10.64 -7.48 2.51
CA THR A 87 9.90 -7.79 3.74
C THR A 87 9.36 -6.52 4.38
N ILE A 88 8.12 -6.56 4.85
CA ILE A 88 7.51 -5.56 5.74
C ILE A 88 7.20 -6.24 7.06
N GLU A 89 7.83 -5.80 8.14
CA GLU A 89 7.57 -6.23 9.50
C GLU A 89 6.82 -5.14 10.25
N ILE A 90 5.67 -5.48 10.84
CA ILE A 90 4.91 -4.57 11.70
C ILE A 90 5.47 -4.72 13.13
N VAL A 91 6.43 -3.85 13.48
CA VAL A 91 7.13 -3.89 14.78
C VAL A 91 6.23 -3.44 15.92
N GLU A 92 5.49 -2.35 15.69
CA GLU A 92 4.45 -1.86 16.61
C GLU A 92 3.22 -1.54 15.75
N PRO A 93 2.08 -2.24 15.95
CA PRO A 93 0.87 -2.01 15.15
C PRO A 93 0.50 -0.54 15.05
N MET A 94 0.22 -0.11 13.82
CA MET A 94 -0.09 1.28 13.46
C MET A 94 1.01 2.31 13.79
N ARG A 95 2.16 1.95 14.35
CA ARG A 95 3.15 2.93 14.84
C ARG A 95 4.51 2.76 14.20
N VAL A 96 5.05 1.55 14.20
CA VAL A 96 6.42 1.26 13.75
C VAL A 96 6.42 0.11 12.76
N ASN A 97 7.06 0.31 11.60
CA ASN A 97 7.20 -0.73 10.57
C ASN A 97 8.66 -0.80 10.14
N ARG A 98 9.23 -2.00 10.11
CA ARG A 98 10.57 -2.25 9.55
C ARG A 98 10.41 -2.79 8.14
N ILE A 99 11.17 -2.25 7.22
CA ILE A 99 11.21 -2.67 5.83
C ILE A 99 12.64 -3.10 5.52
N THR A 100 12.78 -4.30 4.97
CA THR A 100 14.06 -4.82 4.50
C THR A 100 13.96 -5.13 3.02
N VAL A 101 14.98 -4.73 2.27
CA VAL A 101 15.19 -5.08 0.87
C VAL A 101 16.60 -5.67 0.76
N ASP A 102 16.73 -6.90 0.26
CA ASP A 102 18.03 -7.52 -0.02
C ASP A 102 18.08 -8.09 -1.43
N ALA A 103 18.32 -7.22 -2.40
CA ALA A 103 18.30 -7.51 -3.83
C ALA A 103 19.66 -7.16 -4.49
N PRO A 104 20.74 -7.85 -4.11
CA PRO A 104 22.10 -7.52 -4.57
C PRO A 104 22.29 -7.69 -6.07
N GLU A 105 21.57 -8.61 -6.71
CA GLU A 105 21.60 -8.80 -8.18
C GLU A 105 21.06 -7.59 -8.93
N GLN A 106 20.14 -6.85 -8.30
CA GLN A 106 19.55 -5.60 -8.79
C GLN A 106 20.27 -4.37 -8.22
N GLY A 107 21.36 -4.57 -7.46
CA GLY A 107 22.15 -3.51 -6.84
C GLY A 107 21.42 -2.73 -5.74
N LEU A 108 20.36 -3.29 -5.15
CA LEU A 108 19.52 -2.58 -4.18
C LEU A 108 19.45 -3.30 -2.84
N ARG A 109 19.77 -2.57 -1.77
CA ARG A 109 19.58 -3.02 -0.39
C ARG A 109 19.02 -1.90 0.47
N ALA A 110 18.20 -2.23 1.45
CA ALA A 110 17.68 -1.24 2.39
C ALA A 110 17.30 -1.89 3.71
N GLU A 111 17.49 -1.14 4.79
CA GLU A 111 16.89 -1.40 6.09
C GLU A 111 16.31 -0.09 6.59
N LEU A 112 14.99 -0.04 6.68
CA LEU A 112 14.23 1.18 6.93
C LEU A 112 13.29 0.96 8.09
N LEU A 113 13.21 1.94 8.99
CA LEU A 113 12.24 1.98 10.07
C LEU A 113 11.33 3.19 9.89
N TYR A 114 10.07 2.93 9.60
CA TYR A 114 9.02 3.93 9.60
C TYR A 114 8.50 4.13 11.02
N THR A 115 8.43 5.39 11.48
CA THR A 115 7.77 5.76 12.74
C THR A 115 6.66 6.76 12.46
N GLN A 116 5.45 6.44 12.94
CA GLN A 116 4.27 7.28 12.83
C GLN A 116 4.48 8.63 13.55
N ALA A 117 4.16 9.73 12.87
CA ALA A 117 4.22 11.09 13.41
C ALA A 117 2.83 11.70 13.66
N THR A 118 1.80 11.24 12.93
CA THR A 118 0.41 11.70 13.09
C THR A 118 -0.53 10.55 13.36
N ALA A 119 -1.72 10.81 13.91
CA ALA A 119 -2.78 9.79 14.00
C ALA A 119 -3.06 9.12 12.64
N THR A 120 -3.57 7.90 12.70
CA THR A 120 -4.02 7.18 11.49
C THR A 120 -5.35 7.73 11.05
N ILE A 121 -5.46 8.06 9.77
CA ILE A 121 -6.66 8.61 9.17
C ILE A 121 -7.33 7.49 8.39
N GLU A 122 -8.47 7.00 8.87
CA GLU A 122 -9.37 6.18 8.06
C GLU A 122 -10.04 7.10 7.03
N GLU A 123 -9.73 6.87 5.76
CA GLU A 123 -10.33 7.60 4.65
C GLU A 123 -11.78 7.13 4.43
N PRO A 124 -12.67 8.00 3.92
CA PRO A 124 -14.02 7.58 3.55
C PRO A 124 -13.98 6.39 2.58
N ARG A 125 -14.78 5.35 2.90
CA ARG A 125 -14.95 4.19 2.02
C ARG A 125 -15.43 4.63 0.64
N GLN A 126 -14.76 4.17 -0.40
CA GLN A 126 -15.21 4.42 -1.78
C GLN A 126 -15.85 3.19 -2.36
N THR A 127 -17.09 3.35 -2.78
CA THR A 127 -17.86 2.31 -3.46
C THR A 127 -18.25 2.83 -4.84
N MET A 128 -17.94 2.04 -5.87
CA MET A 128 -18.30 2.30 -7.26
C MET A 128 -19.00 1.08 -7.83
N HIS A 129 -20.07 1.33 -8.57
CA HIS A 129 -20.81 0.30 -9.28
C HIS A 129 -20.60 0.38 -10.79
N ASP A 130 -20.74 -0.77 -11.46
CA ASP A 130 -20.92 -0.91 -12.91
C ASP A 130 -22.25 -1.65 -13.15
N GLY A 131 -23.32 -0.88 -13.36
CA GLY A 131 -24.68 -1.41 -13.27
C GLY A 131 -24.95 -2.00 -11.87
N PRO A 132 -25.45 -3.24 -11.76
CA PRO A 132 -25.68 -3.88 -10.46
C PRO A 132 -24.39 -4.43 -9.81
N ARG A 133 -23.26 -4.46 -10.53
CA ARG A 133 -22.01 -5.05 -10.04
C ARG A 133 -21.22 -4.06 -9.21
N ILE A 134 -20.64 -4.51 -8.09
CA ILE A 134 -19.62 -3.74 -7.38
C ILE A 134 -18.35 -3.77 -8.23
N PHE A 135 -17.92 -2.61 -8.71
CA PHE A 135 -16.69 -2.45 -9.49
C PHE A 135 -15.49 -2.19 -8.58
N MET A 136 -15.66 -1.31 -7.60
CA MET A 136 -14.67 -0.98 -6.58
C MET A 136 -15.38 -0.76 -5.26
N ASP A 137 -14.79 -1.24 -4.17
CA ASP A 137 -15.32 -1.05 -2.82
C ASP A 137 -14.16 -1.14 -1.83
N VAL A 138 -13.58 0.01 -1.47
CA VAL A 138 -12.26 0.10 -0.85
C VAL A 138 -12.30 1.01 0.36
N THR A 139 -11.64 0.57 1.43
CA THR A 139 -11.28 1.42 2.58
C THR A 139 -9.77 1.66 2.56
N ARG A 140 -9.34 2.84 3.00
CA ARG A 140 -7.93 3.15 3.19
C ARG A 140 -7.66 3.74 4.57
N ALA A 141 -6.45 3.53 5.04
CA ALA A 141 -5.92 4.15 6.24
C ALA A 141 -4.55 4.77 5.93
N THR A 142 -4.44 6.08 6.10
CA THR A 142 -3.25 6.87 5.81
C THR A 142 -2.57 7.33 7.10
N GLN A 143 -1.25 7.22 7.13
CA GLN A 143 -0.40 7.67 8.24
C GLN A 143 0.73 8.53 7.68
N LEU A 144 1.04 9.63 8.37
CA LEU A 144 2.24 10.42 8.12
C LEU A 144 3.29 10.08 9.16
N GLY A 145 4.54 10.00 8.74
CA GLY A 145 5.64 9.57 9.58
C GLY A 145 6.99 9.98 9.06
N THR A 146 8.01 9.48 9.74
CA THR A 146 9.42 9.73 9.44
C THR A 146 10.18 8.42 9.33
N TRP A 147 11.33 8.47 8.67
CA TRP A 147 12.17 7.32 8.42
C TRP A 147 13.54 7.44 9.08
N THR A 148 14.01 6.33 9.64
CA THR A 148 15.41 6.12 9.98
C THR A 148 15.94 4.87 9.29
N GLY A 149 17.25 4.77 9.06
CA GLY A 149 17.88 3.60 8.48
C GLY A 149 18.75 3.94 7.28
N TRP A 150 18.77 3.09 6.27
CA TRP A 150 19.60 3.30 5.08
C TRP A 150 19.04 2.63 3.83
N ILE A 151 19.43 3.19 2.67
CA ILE A 151 19.22 2.63 1.34
C ILE A 151 20.57 2.62 0.64
N GLU A 152 20.94 1.51 0.04
CA GLU A 152 22.13 1.35 -0.79
C GLU A 152 21.69 1.04 -2.22
N SER A 153 22.20 1.83 -3.16
CA SER A 153 21.96 1.71 -4.60
C SER A 153 23.27 1.91 -5.37
N PRO A 154 23.30 1.70 -6.70
CA PRO A 154 24.46 2.02 -7.52
C PRO A 154 24.87 3.51 -7.46
N GLU A 155 23.96 4.41 -7.07
CA GLU A 155 24.23 5.84 -6.90
C GLU A 155 24.88 6.20 -5.55
N GLY A 156 25.06 5.21 -4.69
CA GLY A 156 25.61 5.35 -3.34
C GLY A 156 24.60 5.04 -2.24
N ARG A 157 25.03 5.31 -0.99
CA ARG A 157 24.25 5.04 0.21
C ARG A 157 23.56 6.31 0.72
N ILE A 158 22.26 6.21 0.93
CA ILE A 158 21.44 7.19 1.64
C ILE A 158 21.34 6.74 3.10
N VAL A 159 21.64 7.66 4.03
CA VAL A 159 21.37 7.47 5.46
C VAL A 159 20.16 8.31 5.82
N LEU A 160 19.17 7.69 6.46
CA LEU A 160 17.95 8.34 6.92
C LEU A 160 18.07 8.52 8.43
N ASP A 161 18.03 9.76 8.90
CA ASP A 161 18.31 10.16 10.28
C ASP A 161 17.07 10.67 11.04
N GLY A 162 15.88 10.43 10.50
CA GLY A 162 14.61 10.89 11.04
C GLY A 162 14.08 12.19 10.40
N THR A 163 14.85 12.81 9.51
CA THR A 163 14.40 14.02 8.78
C THR A 163 13.56 13.69 7.55
N THR A 164 13.73 12.49 6.97
CA THR A 164 12.95 12.04 5.82
C THR A 164 11.51 11.79 6.22
N SER A 165 10.60 12.60 5.67
CA SER A 165 9.17 12.42 5.87
C SER A 165 8.58 11.41 4.90
N GLY A 166 7.44 10.82 5.23
CA GLY A 166 6.81 9.83 4.39
C GLY A 166 5.39 9.51 4.77
N THR A 167 4.74 8.76 3.89
CA THR A 167 3.38 8.27 4.08
C THR A 167 3.38 6.76 4.12
N LYS A 168 2.53 6.20 4.99
CA LYS A 168 2.07 4.82 4.90
C LYS A 168 0.59 4.82 4.53
N ASP A 169 0.24 4.13 3.45
CA ASP A 169 -1.12 3.82 3.02
C ASP A 169 -1.36 2.32 3.23
N ARG A 170 -2.48 2.00 3.88
CA ARG A 170 -3.06 0.68 3.93
C ARG A 170 -4.38 0.74 3.21
N SER A 171 -4.60 -0.15 2.24
CA SER A 171 -5.89 -0.21 1.55
C SER A 171 -6.33 -1.66 1.38
N TRP A 172 -7.62 -1.89 1.50
CA TRP A 172 -8.22 -3.23 1.39
C TRP A 172 -9.65 -3.14 0.86
N GLY A 173 -10.13 -4.25 0.28
CA GLY A 173 -11.48 -4.36 -0.24
C GLY A 173 -11.52 -5.01 -1.62
N ILE A 174 -12.38 -4.50 -2.50
CA ILE A 174 -12.54 -4.94 -3.89
C ILE A 174 -12.00 -3.86 -4.81
N ARG A 175 -11.01 -4.19 -5.63
CA ARG A 175 -10.44 -3.26 -6.63
C ARG A 175 -10.21 -3.99 -7.94
N PRO A 176 -10.53 -3.40 -9.12
CA PRO A 176 -10.33 -4.06 -10.40
C PRO A 176 -8.82 -4.24 -10.68
N VAL A 177 -8.27 -5.36 -10.21
CA VAL A 177 -6.86 -5.74 -10.32
C VAL A 177 -6.76 -7.04 -11.10
N GLY A 178 -5.76 -7.13 -11.98
CA GLY A 178 -5.57 -8.27 -12.86
C GLY A 178 -6.64 -8.38 -13.96
N GLU A 179 -6.90 -9.61 -14.40
CA GLU A 179 -7.82 -9.87 -15.51
C GLU A 179 -9.27 -9.46 -15.19
N PRO A 180 -9.98 -8.84 -16.14
CA PRO A 180 -11.40 -8.51 -15.99
C PRO A 180 -12.24 -9.75 -15.69
N LEU A 181 -13.27 -9.56 -14.87
CA LEU A 181 -14.29 -10.59 -14.63
C LEU A 181 -14.98 -10.97 -15.95
N PRO A 182 -15.23 -12.27 -16.22
CA PRO A 182 -16.02 -12.70 -17.36
C PRO A 182 -17.41 -12.05 -17.36
N GLY A 183 -17.84 -11.53 -18.50
CA GLY A 183 -19.15 -10.90 -18.65
C GLY A 183 -19.22 -9.95 -19.85
N ALA A 184 -20.37 -9.30 -20.02
CA ALA A 184 -20.51 -8.24 -21.00
C ALA A 184 -19.54 -7.08 -20.68
N PRO A 185 -18.90 -6.49 -21.70
CA PRO A 185 -18.09 -5.28 -21.53
C PRO A 185 -18.86 -4.20 -20.80
N SER A 186 -18.19 -3.45 -19.93
CA SER A 186 -18.80 -2.29 -19.30
C SER A 186 -19.13 -1.25 -20.39
N THR A 187 -20.30 -0.63 -20.29
CA THR A 187 -20.69 0.52 -21.12
C THR A 187 -20.27 1.84 -20.50
N ARG A 188 -19.64 1.82 -19.31
CA ARG A 188 -19.15 3.00 -18.62
C ARG A 188 -17.88 3.52 -19.32
N VAL A 189 -17.81 4.83 -19.52
CA VAL A 189 -16.55 5.49 -19.89
C VAL A 189 -15.62 5.44 -18.66
N PRO A 190 -14.41 4.87 -18.75
CA PRO A 190 -13.48 4.84 -17.63
C PRO A 190 -13.13 6.27 -17.20
N GLN A 191 -13.67 6.71 -16.07
CA GLN A 191 -13.41 8.03 -15.52
C GLN A 191 -13.28 7.93 -13.99
N LEU A 192 -12.11 8.35 -13.53
CA LEU A 192 -11.74 8.44 -12.12
C LEU A 192 -10.93 9.72 -11.94
N CYS A 193 -11.45 10.64 -11.15
CA CYS A 193 -10.68 11.79 -10.68
C CYS A 193 -10.32 11.54 -9.21
N PHE A 194 -9.07 11.16 -8.95
CA PHE A 194 -8.57 10.86 -7.61
C PHE A 194 -7.43 11.81 -7.25
N PHE A 195 -7.68 12.66 -6.26
CA PHE A 195 -6.65 13.50 -5.64
C PHE A 195 -6.29 12.91 -4.28
N TRP A 196 -5.00 12.70 -4.05
CA TRP A 196 -4.46 12.17 -2.81
C TRP A 196 -3.16 12.88 -2.48
N ALA A 197 -3.18 13.74 -1.47
CA ALA A 197 -2.08 14.61 -1.09
C ALA A 197 -1.85 14.56 0.44
N PRO A 198 -1.20 13.50 0.93
CA PRO A 198 -0.63 13.44 2.27
C PRO A 198 0.66 14.27 2.33
N LEU A 199 0.77 15.17 3.31
CA LEU A 199 1.94 16.02 3.50
C LEU A 199 2.26 16.15 4.98
N LEU A 200 3.50 15.87 5.35
CA LEU A 200 4.04 16.15 6.67
C LEU A 200 4.96 17.38 6.59
N THR A 201 4.73 18.36 7.46
CA THR A 201 5.57 19.56 7.58
C THR A 201 5.97 19.77 9.03
N PRO A 202 6.93 20.68 9.34
CA PRO A 202 7.22 21.07 10.72
C PRO A 202 6.00 21.63 11.47
N ALA A 203 5.01 22.19 10.75
CA ALA A 203 3.74 22.68 11.31
C ALA A 203 2.69 21.58 11.52
N GLY A 204 3.03 20.32 11.24
CA GLY A 204 2.16 19.15 11.37
C GLY A 204 1.72 18.55 10.04
N GLY A 205 0.87 17.52 10.15
CA GLY A 205 0.34 16.80 9.01
C GLY A 205 -0.86 17.48 8.35
N ARG A 206 -0.95 17.34 7.04
CA ARG A 206 -2.13 17.68 6.22
C ARG A 206 -2.42 16.48 5.32
N HIS A 207 -3.69 16.15 5.20
CA HIS A 207 -4.14 15.07 4.32
C HIS A 207 -5.35 15.57 3.55
N VAL A 208 -5.19 15.70 2.24
CA VAL A 208 -6.28 16.05 1.33
C VAL A 208 -6.56 14.85 0.45
N MET A 209 -7.83 14.49 0.37
CA MET A 209 -8.29 13.41 -0.46
C MET A 209 -9.62 13.82 -1.12
N SER A 210 -9.72 13.60 -2.41
CA SER A 210 -10.97 13.73 -3.16
C SER A 210 -11.09 12.58 -4.15
N PHE A 211 -12.28 12.01 -4.21
CA PHE A 211 -12.65 11.01 -5.19
C PHE A 211 -13.91 11.49 -5.87
N GLN A 212 -13.83 11.67 -7.18
CA GLN A 212 -14.90 12.27 -7.97
C GLN A 212 -15.19 11.45 -9.24
N ASP A 213 -16.46 11.49 -9.65
CA ASP A 213 -16.91 11.02 -10.95
C ASP A 213 -16.48 11.97 -12.09
N GLY A 214 -16.86 11.63 -13.32
CA GLY A 214 -16.56 12.43 -14.51
C GLY A 214 -17.11 13.86 -14.52
N GLU A 215 -18.06 14.16 -13.63
CA GLU A 215 -18.69 15.48 -13.46
C GLU A 215 -18.22 16.19 -12.18
N GLY A 216 -17.25 15.63 -11.47
CA GLY A 216 -16.71 16.23 -10.24
C GLY A 216 -17.53 15.96 -8.98
N ARG A 217 -18.50 15.05 -9.02
CA ARG A 217 -19.34 14.69 -7.85
C ARG A 217 -18.69 13.58 -7.02
N HIS A 218 -18.93 13.62 -5.71
CA HIS A 218 -18.46 12.62 -4.74
C HIS A 218 -19.35 11.38 -4.70
#